data_AF-A0A6A4ZSX9-F1
#
_entry.id   AF-A0A6A4ZSX9-F1
#
_cell.length_a   1.000
_cell.length_b   1.000
_cell.length_c   1.000
_cell.angle_alpha   90.00
_cell.angle_beta   90.00
_cell.angle_gamma   90.00
#
_symmetry.space_group_name_H-M   'P 1'
#
loop_
_entity.id
_entity.type
_entity.pdbx_description
1 polymer ?
#
loop_
_entity_poly.entity_id
_entity_poly.type
_entity_poly.pdbx_seq_one_letter_code
_entity_poly.pdbx_strand_id
1 'polypeptide(L)'
;MTNNTPDQVAYAPAPATPIEADDVATPRQRSPRLRLGVALFAVCGAVCLGIGAYFVTTAASQHHAAKSVITNLQQAPAIRVQLTSFRSSIQINGHMTTTMYLVSRTDATTKDLTFDAIVSQPGPDATHT
;
A
#
# COMPACT_ATOMS: atom_id res chain seq x y z
N MET A 1 104.49 -22.82 -13.22
CA MET A 1 103.62 -21.95 -14.04
C MET A 1 102.59 -22.82 -14.72
N THR A 2 101.39 -22.87 -14.16
CA THR A 2 100.22 -23.56 -14.74
C THR A 2 98.97 -22.74 -14.40
N ASN A 3 98.18 -22.49 -15.44
CA ASN A 3 96.99 -21.65 -15.52
C ASN A 3 95.99 -21.80 -14.38
N ASN A 4 95.40 -20.68 -13.93
CA ASN A 4 94.07 -20.66 -13.35
C ASN A 4 93.26 -19.52 -14.01
N THR A 5 92.28 -19.93 -14.81
CA THR A 5 91.20 -19.13 -15.40
C THR A 5 90.29 -18.61 -14.27
N PRO A 6 89.75 -17.37 -14.33
CA PRO A 6 88.88 -16.86 -13.28
C PRO A 6 87.53 -17.58 -13.24
N ASP A 7 87.16 -18.09 -12.06
CA ASP A 7 85.89 -18.74 -11.78
C ASP A 7 84.72 -17.78 -12.04
N GLN A 8 83.89 -18.10 -13.04
CA GLN A 8 82.56 -17.51 -13.18
C GLN A 8 81.69 -17.98 -12.01
N VAL A 9 81.39 -17.06 -11.09
CA VAL A 9 80.39 -17.30 -10.05
C VAL A 9 79.01 -17.35 -10.72
N ALA A 10 78.48 -18.56 -10.86
CA ALA A 10 77.15 -18.82 -11.37
C ALA A 10 76.11 -18.10 -10.51
N TYR A 11 75.27 -17.27 -11.15
CA TYR A 11 74.15 -16.60 -10.49
C TYR A 11 73.11 -17.66 -10.12
N ALA A 12 73.02 -18.01 -8.84
CA ALA A 12 71.98 -18.91 -8.35
C ALA A 12 70.63 -18.17 -8.38
N PRO A 13 69.57 -18.73 -9.01
CA PRO A 13 68.26 -18.10 -8.97
C PRO A 13 67.73 -18.12 -7.54
N ALA A 14 67.25 -16.96 -7.06
CA ALA A 14 66.56 -16.85 -5.77
C ALA A 14 65.36 -17.81 -5.72
N PRO A 15 65.06 -18.44 -4.58
CA PRO A 15 63.92 -19.34 -4.45
C PRO A 15 62.63 -18.56 -4.69
N ALA A 16 61.72 -19.14 -5.49
CA ALA A 16 60.42 -18.56 -5.77
C ALA A 16 59.66 -18.33 -4.45
N THR A 17 59.33 -17.07 -4.15
CA THR A 17 58.37 -16.71 -3.10
C THR A 17 57.02 -17.36 -3.41
N PRO A 18 56.34 -17.99 -2.44
CA PRO A 18 55.03 -18.58 -2.67
C PRO A 18 54.08 -17.49 -3.15
N ILE A 19 53.50 -17.68 -4.33
CA ILE A 19 52.40 -16.85 -4.83
C ILE A 19 51.25 -17.05 -3.85
N GLU A 20 50.74 -15.91 -3.36
CA GLU A 20 49.49 -15.74 -2.64
C GLU A 20 48.46 -16.74 -3.16
N ALA A 21 48.08 -17.70 -2.31
CA ALA A 21 47.01 -18.60 -2.64
C ALA A 21 45.75 -17.74 -2.79
N ASP A 22 45.31 -17.55 -4.03
CA ASP A 22 43.93 -17.17 -4.32
C ASP A 22 43.04 -17.98 -3.38
N ASP A 23 42.34 -17.28 -2.49
CA ASP A 23 41.35 -17.86 -1.60
C ASP A 23 40.16 -18.24 -2.49
N VAL A 24 40.35 -19.33 -3.25
CA VAL A 24 39.29 -20.01 -4.00
C VAL A 24 38.36 -20.53 -2.91
N ALA A 25 37.39 -19.69 -2.56
CA ALA A 25 36.30 -20.03 -1.66
C ALA A 25 35.70 -21.34 -2.17
N THR A 26 36.12 -22.43 -1.54
CA THR A 26 35.62 -23.75 -1.85
C THR A 26 34.11 -23.65 -1.67
N PRO A 27 33.26 -24.08 -2.61
CA PRO A 27 31.82 -24.01 -2.40
C PRO A 27 31.50 -24.86 -1.17
N ARG A 28 31.36 -24.20 -0.02
CA ARG A 28 31.11 -24.82 1.28
C ARG A 28 29.87 -25.66 1.07
N GLN A 29 30.03 -26.99 1.05
CA GLN A 29 28.93 -27.92 0.84
C GLN A 29 27.94 -27.72 1.98
N ARG A 30 26.97 -26.82 1.76
CA ARG A 30 25.90 -26.53 2.69
C ARG A 30 25.20 -27.86 2.95
N SER A 31 25.17 -28.27 4.21
CA SER A 31 24.62 -29.55 4.61
C SER A 31 23.21 -29.69 4.01
N PRO A 32 22.82 -30.89 3.54
CA PRO A 32 21.51 -31.10 2.92
C PRO A 32 20.37 -30.73 3.86
N ARG A 33 20.60 -30.82 5.18
CA ARG A 33 19.67 -30.39 6.23
C ARG A 33 19.47 -28.87 6.26
N LEU A 34 20.51 -28.07 6.06
CA LEU A 34 20.41 -26.61 5.97
C LEU A 34 19.65 -26.20 4.70
N ARG A 35 19.92 -26.86 3.57
CA ARG A 35 19.20 -26.61 2.31
C ARG A 35 17.72 -26.95 2.44
N LEU A 36 17.38 -28.06 3.09
CA LEU A 36 16.00 -28.45 3.34
C LEU A 36 15.26 -27.46 4.25
N GLY A 37 15.92 -27.01 5.33
CA GLY A 37 15.36 -26.00 6.23
C GLY A 37 15.07 -24.69 5.50
N VAL A 38 16.05 -24.18 4.74
CA VAL A 38 15.86 -22.95 3.94
C VAL A 38 14.74 -23.10 2.92
N ALA A 39 14.63 -24.26 2.25
CA ALA A 39 13.54 -24.52 1.30
C ALA A 39 12.16 -24.48 1.99
N LEU A 40 12.03 -25.11 3.17
CA LEU A 40 10.78 -25.11 3.93
C LEU A 40 10.38 -23.70 4.37
N PHE A 41 11.34 -22.91 4.88
CA PHE A 41 11.10 -21.52 5.26
C PHE A 41 10.72 -20.65 4.06
N ALA A 42 11.36 -20.85 2.91
CA ALA A 42 11.03 -20.11 1.69
C ALA A 42 9.60 -20.42 1.21
N VAL A 43 9.18 -21.69 1.24
CA VAL A 43 7.82 -22.09 0.88
C VAL A 43 6.80 -21.51 1.86
N CYS A 44 7.07 -21.61 3.17
CA CYS A 44 6.22 -21.04 4.21
C CYS A 44 6.07 -19.51 4.03
N GLY A 45 7.19 -18.80 3.82
CA GLY A 45 7.20 -17.38 3.55
C GLY A 45 6.40 -16.99 2.30
N ALA A 46 6.52 -17.73 1.21
CA ALA A 46 5.76 -17.48 -0.01
C ALA A 46 4.25 -17.63 0.21
N VAL A 47 3.82 -18.64 0.97
CA VAL A 47 2.40 -18.84 1.31
C VAL A 47 1.89 -17.71 2.20
N CYS A 48 2.63 -17.32 3.25
CA CYS A 48 2.25 -16.22 4.13
C CYS A 48 2.15 -14.88 3.39
N LEU A 49 3.09 -14.61 2.48
CA LEU A 49 3.04 -13.42 1.62
C LEU A 49 1.84 -13.44 0.67
N GLY A 50 1.51 -14.59 0.08
CA GLY A 50 0.34 -14.74 -0.78
C GLY A 50 -0.97 -14.46 -0.04
N ILE A 51 -1.14 -15.02 1.16
CA ILE A 51 -2.32 -14.79 1.99
C ILE A 51 -2.40 -13.32 2.42
N GLY A 52 -1.28 -12.76 2.91
CA GLY A 52 -1.23 -11.35 3.31
C GLY A 52 -1.57 -10.40 2.16
N ALA A 53 -1.02 -10.64 0.96
CA ALA A 53 -1.31 -9.86 -0.23
C ALA A 53 -2.80 -9.98 -0.65
N TYR A 54 -3.39 -11.17 -0.54
CA TYR A 54 -4.82 -11.36 -0.81
C TYR A 54 -5.70 -10.51 0.12
N PHE A 55 -5.41 -10.50 1.43
CA PHE A 55 -6.17 -9.66 2.37
C PHE A 55 -5.98 -8.16 2.13
N VAL A 56 -4.77 -7.71 1.80
CA VAL A 56 -4.50 -6.29 1.49
C VAL A 56 -5.19 -5.85 0.20
N THR A 57 -5.14 -6.66 -0.85
CA THR A 57 -5.78 -6.33 -2.14
C THR A 57 -7.30 -6.36 -2.08
N THR A 58 -7.88 -7.30 -1.32
CA THR A 58 -9.33 -7.34 -1.09
C THR A 58 -9.79 -6.19 -0.20
N ALA A 59 -9.03 -5.80 0.84
CA ALA A 59 -9.32 -4.61 1.62
C ALA A 59 -9.24 -3.31 0.80
N ALA A 60 -8.30 -3.22 -0.13
CA ALA A 60 -8.18 -2.08 -1.05
C ALA A 60 -9.26 -2.05 -2.15
N SER A 61 -9.94 -3.17 -2.43
CA SER A 61 -10.98 -3.26 -3.47
C SER A 61 -12.32 -2.59 -3.11
N GLN A 62 -12.40 -1.90 -1.97
CA GLN A 62 -13.54 -1.05 -1.59
C GLN A 62 -13.76 0.16 -2.53
N HIS A 63 -12.84 0.44 -3.47
CA HIS A 63 -13.01 1.48 -4.48
C HIS A 63 -14.19 1.27 -5.44
N HIS A 64 -14.72 0.04 -5.57
CA HIS A 64 -15.94 -0.22 -6.34
C HIS A 64 -17.19 0.35 -5.68
N ALA A 65 -17.19 0.52 -4.35
CA ALA A 65 -18.30 1.16 -3.63
C ALA A 65 -18.41 2.65 -3.94
N ALA A 66 -17.29 3.34 -4.16
CA ALA A 66 -17.33 4.78 -4.46
C ALA A 66 -18.03 5.07 -5.81
N LYS A 67 -17.74 4.28 -6.85
CA LYS A 67 -18.40 4.44 -8.16
C LYS A 67 -19.89 4.12 -8.09
N SER A 68 -20.28 3.03 -7.42
CA SER A 68 -21.70 2.68 -7.29
C SER A 68 -22.46 3.71 -6.46
N VAL A 69 -21.87 4.24 -5.38
CA VAL A 69 -22.48 5.30 -4.57
C VAL A 69 -22.68 6.57 -5.40
N ILE A 70 -21.68 7.00 -6.16
CA ILE A 70 -21.81 8.21 -7.02
C ILE A 70 -22.89 8.00 -8.08
N THR A 71 -22.93 6.84 -8.76
CA THR A 71 -23.97 6.55 -9.76
C THR A 71 -25.36 6.54 -9.12
N ASN A 72 -25.52 5.93 -7.94
CA ASN A 72 -26.80 5.93 -7.24
C ASN A 72 -27.21 7.35 -6.78
N LEU A 73 -26.27 8.19 -6.34
CA LEU A 73 -26.54 9.58 -5.95
C LEU A 73 -26.88 10.47 -7.16
N GLN A 74 -26.28 10.21 -8.32
CA GLN A 74 -26.58 10.92 -9.57
C GLN A 74 -27.91 10.47 -10.19
N GLN A 75 -28.29 9.20 -10.03
CA GLN A 75 -29.57 8.67 -10.50
C GLN A 75 -30.73 8.92 -9.53
N ALA A 76 -30.45 9.21 -8.26
CA ALA A 76 -31.47 9.57 -7.29
C ALA A 76 -32.05 10.95 -7.63
N PRO A 77 -33.37 11.09 -7.78
CA PRO A 77 -34.01 12.38 -8.09
C PRO A 77 -33.88 13.38 -6.92
N ALA A 78 -33.82 12.89 -5.69
CA ALA A 78 -33.51 13.66 -4.50
C ALA A 78 -33.04 12.74 -3.36
N ILE A 79 -32.20 13.28 -2.47
CA ILE A 79 -31.70 12.60 -1.27
C ILE A 79 -32.31 13.28 -0.05
N ARG A 80 -33.04 12.53 0.77
CA ARG A 80 -33.56 13.03 2.05
C ARG A 80 -32.50 12.88 3.13
N VAL A 81 -32.12 13.98 3.76
CA VAL A 81 -31.21 14.03 4.90
C VAL A 81 -31.96 14.56 6.11
N GLN A 82 -31.80 13.90 7.25
CA GLN A 82 -32.32 14.37 8.52
C GLN A 82 -31.15 14.96 9.32
N LEU A 83 -31.21 16.27 9.55
CA LEU A 83 -30.26 16.99 10.38
C LEU A 83 -30.77 17.02 11.80
N THR A 84 -30.00 16.45 12.73
CA THR A 84 -30.28 16.52 14.16
C THR A 84 -29.18 17.32 14.84
N SER A 85 -29.56 18.44 15.43
CA SER A 85 -28.67 19.30 16.19
C SER A 85 -28.35 18.64 17.53
N PHE A 86 -27.11 18.75 17.99
CA PHE A 86 -26.72 18.19 19.30
C PHE A 86 -26.93 19.18 20.46
N ARG A 87 -27.11 20.47 20.14
CA ARG A 87 -27.23 21.54 21.14
C ARG A 87 -28.40 22.44 20.77
N SER A 88 -29.12 22.90 21.79
CA SER A 88 -30.24 23.84 21.65
C SER A 88 -29.83 25.19 21.05
N SER A 89 -28.56 25.57 21.12
CA SER A 89 -28.05 26.80 20.50
C SER A 89 -27.85 26.72 18.99
N ILE A 90 -27.99 25.53 18.38
CA ILE A 90 -27.78 25.30 16.93
C ILE A 90 -29.08 24.82 16.26
N GLN A 91 -30.22 25.11 16.89
CA GLN A 91 -31.51 24.78 16.32
C GLN A 91 -31.70 25.48 14.97
N ILE A 92 -32.18 24.74 13.99
CA ILE A 92 -32.53 25.29 12.69
C ILE A 92 -33.97 25.76 12.78
N ASN A 93 -34.18 27.07 12.81
CA ASN A 93 -35.51 27.70 12.92
C ASN A 93 -36.33 27.16 14.10
N GLY A 94 -35.70 26.99 15.27
CA GLY A 94 -36.37 26.50 16.49
C GLY A 94 -36.60 24.98 16.52
N HIS A 95 -36.10 24.24 15.53
CA HIS A 95 -36.18 22.79 15.50
C HIS A 95 -34.81 22.15 15.74
N MET A 96 -34.78 21.22 16.69
CA MET A 96 -33.63 20.35 16.94
C MET A 96 -33.40 19.36 15.79
N THR A 97 -34.48 18.93 15.12
CA THR A 97 -34.42 18.00 14.00
C THR A 97 -35.12 18.60 12.80
N THR A 98 -34.44 18.67 11.65
CA THR A 98 -34.98 19.23 10.40
C THR A 98 -34.73 18.28 9.24
N THR A 99 -35.71 18.15 8.34
CA THR A 99 -35.54 17.39 7.10
C THR A 99 -35.08 18.32 5.97
N MET A 100 -34.01 17.94 5.30
CA MET A 100 -33.48 18.61 4.12
C MET A 100 -33.51 17.65 2.93
N TYR A 101 -33.89 18.14 1.76
CA TYR A 101 -33.89 17.40 0.50
C TYR A 101 -32.78 17.96 -0.38
N LEU A 102 -31.83 17.10 -0.75
CA LEU A 102 -30.74 17.46 -1.66
C LEU A 102 -31.09 16.96 -3.06
N VAL A 103 -31.17 17.87 -4.01
CA VAL A 103 -31.47 17.58 -5.42
C VAL A 103 -30.16 17.65 -6.18
N SER A 104 -29.81 16.59 -6.90
CA SER A 104 -28.60 16.59 -7.72
C SER A 104 -28.78 17.56 -8.90
N ARG A 105 -27.77 18.38 -9.13
CA ARG A 105 -27.71 19.25 -10.30
C ARG A 105 -26.63 18.68 -11.21
N THR A 106 -27.07 18.10 -12.32
CA THR A 106 -26.19 17.57 -13.34
C THR A 106 -25.74 18.71 -14.24
N ASP A 107 -24.56 19.27 -13.96
CA ASP A 107 -23.88 20.12 -14.93
C ASP A 107 -23.04 19.21 -15.83
N ALA A 108 -23.37 19.17 -17.13
CA ALA A 108 -22.65 18.34 -18.10
C ALA A 108 -21.24 18.86 -18.40
N THR A 109 -20.92 20.08 -17.93
CA THR A 109 -19.71 20.82 -18.29
C THR A 109 -18.58 20.61 -17.28
N THR A 110 -18.92 20.48 -16.00
CA THR A 110 -17.99 20.22 -14.89
C THR A 110 -18.19 18.80 -14.40
N LYS A 111 -17.10 18.03 -14.21
CA LYS A 111 -17.15 16.68 -13.62
C LYS A 111 -17.45 16.69 -12.11
N ASP A 112 -17.90 17.83 -11.58
CA ASP A 112 -18.16 18.03 -10.18
C ASP A 112 -19.62 17.69 -9.86
N LEU A 113 -19.82 16.98 -8.76
CA LEU A 113 -21.15 16.62 -8.29
C LEU A 113 -21.73 17.80 -7.48
N THR A 114 -22.67 18.53 -8.09
CA THR A 114 -23.31 19.68 -7.43
C THR A 114 -24.71 19.31 -6.94
N PHE A 115 -25.13 19.91 -5.83
CA PHE A 115 -26.44 19.67 -5.22
C PHE A 115 -27.10 20.98 -4.81
N ASP A 116 -28.41 21.04 -5.01
CA ASP A 116 -29.29 22.04 -4.40
C ASP A 116 -29.90 21.49 -3.13
N ALA A 117 -30.01 22.33 -2.11
CA ALA A 117 -30.62 21.96 -0.84
C ALA A 117 -31.94 22.70 -0.62
N ILE A 118 -33.01 21.94 -0.39
CA ILE A 118 -34.32 22.46 -0.02
C ILE A 118 -34.62 22.02 1.41
N VAL A 119 -34.85 22.98 2.30
CA VAL A 119 -35.23 22.71 3.68
C VAL A 119 -36.76 22.75 3.77
N SER A 120 -37.37 21.64 4.21
CA SER A 120 -38.80 21.58 4.46
C SER A 120 -39.01 21.59 5.97
N GLN A 121 -39.59 22.66 6.49
CA GLN A 121 -39.95 22.77 7.89
C GLN A 121 -41.45 22.98 8.04
N PRO A 122 -42.09 22.27 8.99
CA PRO A 122 -43.44 22.60 9.39
C PRO A 122 -43.45 24.05 9.91
N GLY A 123 -44.44 24.85 9.50
CA GLY A 123 -44.62 26.20 10.04
C GLY A 123 -44.93 26.18 11.54
N PRO A 124 -44.89 27.35 12.22
CA PRO A 124 -45.21 27.46 13.65
C PRO A 124 -46.61 26.93 14.03
N ASP A 125 -47.51 26.77 13.06
CA ASP A 125 -48.87 26.25 13.24
C ASP A 125 -49.01 24.73 12.95
N ALA A 126 -47.91 24.01 12.77
CA ALA A 126 -47.96 22.56 12.54
C ALA A 126 -48.17 21.79 13.84
N THR A 127 -49.41 21.39 14.09
CA THR A 127 -49.77 20.48 15.19
C THR A 127 -49.20 19.09 14.93
N HIS A 128 -48.26 18.63 15.76
CA HIS A 128 -47.95 17.19 15.87
C HIS A 128 -49.12 16.51 16.59
N THR A 129 -49.84 15.64 15.90
CA THR A 129 -50.83 14.71 16.49
C THR A 129 -50.14 13.47 17.04
#